data_AF-A0A7S4P1L0-F1
#
_entry.id   AF-A0A7S4P1L0-F1
#
_cell.length_a   1.000
_cell.length_b   1.000
_cell.length_c   1.000
_cell.angle_alpha   90.00
_cell.angle_beta   90.00
_cell.angle_gamma   90.00
#
_symmetry.space_group_name_H-M   'P 1'
#
loop_
_entity.id
_entity.type
_entity.pdbx_description
1 polymer ?
#
loop_
_entity_poly.entity_id
_entity_poly.type
_entity_poly.pdbx_seq_one_letter_code
_entity_poly.pdbx_strand_id
1 'polypeptide(L)'
;WEETIILLPRKCQYIFLSATIPNGQQFADWVMHIHPGLKCHVVHTDHRPVPLRHYVCPTGGSGLFPIVDESGVFQEESYKKALAVLNVVDEEKRNERNQ
;
A
#
# COMPACT_ATOMS: atom_id res chain seq x y z
N TRP A 1 8.72 15.45 13.81
CA TRP A 1 8.73 14.30 14.73
C TRP A 1 10.11 14.03 15.31
N GLU A 2 11.15 13.95 14.50
CA GLU A 2 12.52 13.66 14.96
C GLU A 2 12.97 14.55 16.13
N GLU A 3 12.94 15.87 15.98
CA GLU A 3 13.34 16.82 17.03
C GLU A 3 12.53 16.64 18.32
N THR A 4 11.21 16.43 18.21
CA THR A 4 10.35 16.16 19.37
C THR A 4 10.75 14.88 20.08
N ILE A 5 11.05 13.81 19.34
CA ILE A 5 11.49 12.54 19.93
C ILE A 5 12.85 12.75 20.60
N ILE A 6 13.80 13.43 19.96
CA ILE A 6 15.13 13.69 20.52
C ILE A 6 15.04 14.46 21.84
N LEU A 7 14.22 15.52 21.90
CA LEU A 7 14.13 16.44 23.03
C LEU A 7 13.23 15.95 24.19
N LEU A 8 12.52 14.83 24.03
CA LEU A 8 11.62 14.34 25.07
C LEU A 8 12.40 13.86 26.33
N PRO A 9 11.88 14.14 27.54
CA PRO A 9 12.51 13.69 28.78
C PRO A 9 12.54 12.15 28.90
N ARG A 10 13.62 11.60 29.48
CA ARG A 10 13.82 10.15 29.64
C ARG A 10 12.76 9.42 30.49
N LYS A 11 11.97 10.14 31.29
CA LYS A 11 10.90 9.55 32.11
C LYS A 11 9.61 9.29 31.33
N CYS A 12 9.49 9.83 30.10
CA CYS A 12 8.32 9.65 29.27
C CYS A 12 8.29 8.24 28.68
N GLN A 13 7.10 7.63 28.65
CA GLN A 13 6.85 6.39 27.92
C GLN A 13 6.36 6.72 26.52
N TYR A 14 6.78 5.92 25.53
CA TYR A 14 6.43 6.11 24.12
C TYR A 14 5.39 5.09 23.68
N ILE A 15 4.44 5.55 22.88
CA ILE A 15 3.55 4.70 22.10
C ILE A 15 3.60 5.23 20.66
N PHE A 16 4.11 4.41 19.75
CA PHE A 16 4.17 4.73 18.32
C PHE A 16 3.14 3.91 17.58
N LEU A 17 2.24 4.58 16.87
CA LEU A 17 1.25 3.96 15.99
C LEU A 17 1.57 4.38 14.56
N SER A 18 1.82 3.39 13.70
CA SER A 18 2.15 3.60 12.30
C SER A 18 1.37 2.62 11.43
N ALA A 19 1.28 2.92 10.14
CA ALA A 19 0.92 1.91 9.14
C ALA A 19 2.02 0.85 9.03
N THR A 20 1.71 -0.28 8.38
CA THR A 20 2.67 -1.35 8.11
C THR A 20 3.85 -0.81 7.29
N ILE A 21 5.05 -0.83 7.87
CA ILE A 21 6.32 -0.41 7.24
C ILE A 21 7.37 -1.52 7.40
N PRO A 22 8.27 -1.73 6.41
CA PRO A 22 9.25 -2.80 6.45
C PRO A 22 10.42 -2.52 7.41
N ASN A 23 10.69 -1.25 7.71
CA ASN A 23 11.85 -0.80 8.50
C ASN A 23 11.50 -0.42 9.95
N GLY A 24 10.42 -0.99 10.52
CA GLY A 24 9.99 -0.68 11.89
C GLY A 24 11.07 -0.97 12.95
N GLN A 25 11.89 -2.00 12.75
CA GLN A 25 12.99 -2.32 13.66
C GLN A 25 14.09 -1.25 13.67
N GLN A 26 14.48 -0.75 12.49
CA GLN A 26 15.49 0.31 12.39
C GLN A 26 15.05 1.58 13.12
N PHE A 27 13.75 1.91 13.03
CA PHE A 27 13.17 3.01 13.77
C PHE A 27 13.26 2.78 15.29
N ALA A 28 12.86 1.60 15.78
CA ALA A 28 12.95 1.27 17.20
C ALA A 28 14.40 1.31 17.73
N ASP A 29 15.34 0.80 16.94
CA ASP A 29 16.77 0.80 17.29
C ASP A 29 17.32 2.23 17.38
N TRP A 30 16.93 3.10 16.45
CA TRP A 30 17.27 4.52 16.49
C TRP A 30 16.69 5.20 17.75
N VAL A 31 15.43 4.94 18.11
CA VAL A 31 14.81 5.48 19.33
C VAL A 31 15.55 5.02 20.59
N MET A 32 15.89 3.73 20.68
CA MET A 32 16.65 3.18 21.82
C MET A 32 18.08 3.74 21.89
N HIS A 33 18.68 4.06 20.74
CA HIS A 33 20.01 4.67 20.67
C HIS A 33 20.01 6.10 21.22
N ILE A 34 19.04 6.94 20.81
CA ILE A 34 18.97 8.33 21.27
C ILE A 34 18.52 8.43 22.74
N HIS A 35 17.70 7.50 23.22
CA HIS A 35 17.20 7.45 24.61
C HIS A 35 17.67 6.18 25.35
N PRO A 36 18.92 6.15 25.86
CA PRO A 36 19.48 4.98 26.51
C PRO A 36 18.67 4.50 27.72
N GLY A 37 18.44 3.19 27.79
CA GLY A 37 17.68 2.54 28.86
C GLY A 37 16.19 2.37 28.57
N LEU A 38 15.66 3.01 27.52
CA LEU A 38 14.33 2.73 27.00
C LEU A 38 14.33 1.37 26.29
N LYS A 39 13.25 0.58 26.46
CA LYS A 39 12.97 -0.59 25.63
C LYS A 39 11.85 -0.24 24.65
N CYS A 40 12.12 -0.38 23.36
CA CYS A 40 11.15 -0.15 22.30
C CYS A 40 10.82 -1.47 21.61
N HIS A 41 9.56 -1.92 21.70
CA HIS A 41 9.11 -3.16 21.10
C HIS A 41 8.36 -2.89 19.79
N VAL A 42 8.71 -3.62 18.74
CA VAL A 42 8.00 -3.56 17.45
C VAL A 42 6.98 -4.68 17.40
N VAL A 43 5.72 -4.31 17.18
CA VAL A 43 4.64 -5.25 16.88
C VAL A 43 4.22 -5.00 15.44
N HIS A 44 4.37 -6.03 14.60
CA HIS A 44 4.11 -5.94 13.16
C HIS A 44 2.97 -6.88 12.77
N THR A 45 2.15 -6.44 11.81
CA THR A 45 1.09 -7.26 11.23
C THR A 45 0.82 -6.85 9.79
N ASP A 46 0.68 -7.86 8.93
CA ASP A 46 0.18 -7.72 7.56
C ASP A 46 -1.34 -8.03 7.48
N HIS A 47 -1.95 -8.45 8.59
CA HIS A 47 -3.36 -8.79 8.62
C HIS A 47 -4.24 -7.56 8.40
N ARG A 48 -5.07 -7.60 7.35
CA ARG A 48 -6.12 -6.62 7.11
C ARG A 48 -7.46 -7.15 7.63
N PRO A 49 -8.11 -6.47 8.60
CA PRO A 49 -9.39 -6.92 9.16
C PRO A 49 -10.55 -6.92 8.16
N VAL A 50 -10.50 -6.04 7.16
CA VAL A 50 -11.46 -5.99 6.04
C VAL A 50 -10.72 -6.48 4.80
N PRO A 51 -11.05 -7.67 4.27
CA PRO A 51 -10.46 -8.17 3.04
C PRO A 51 -10.75 -7.23 1.86
N LEU A 52 -9.74 -6.95 1.05
CA LEU A 52 -9.87 -6.06 -0.10
C LEU A 52 -9.80 -6.87 -1.39
N ARG A 53 -10.60 -6.45 -2.38
CA ARG A 53 -10.52 -6.92 -3.76
C ARG A 53 -10.10 -5.76 -4.65
N HIS A 54 -9.22 -6.01 -5.60
CA HIS A 54 -8.76 -5.00 -6.54
C HIS A 54 -9.39 -5.25 -7.90
N TYR A 55 -9.88 -4.18 -8.53
CA TYR A 55 -10.52 -4.23 -9.84
C TYR A 55 -9.89 -3.23 -10.81
N VAL A 56 -9.92 -3.55 -12.09
CA VAL A 56 -9.58 -2.63 -13.19
C VAL A 56 -10.87 -2.20 -13.90
N CYS A 57 -10.97 -0.90 -14.16
CA CYS A 57 -12.04 -0.30 -14.95
C CYS A 57 -11.40 0.39 -16.18
N PRO A 58 -11.42 -0.24 -17.38
CA PRO A 58 -10.82 0.34 -18.57
C PRO A 58 -11.48 1.67 -18.96
N THR A 59 -10.68 2.71 -19.17
CA THR A 59 -11.19 4.05 -19.49
C THR A 59 -11.83 4.08 -20.88
N GLY A 60 -13.12 4.42 -20.94
CA GLY A 60 -13.89 4.45 -22.20
C GLY A 60 -14.37 3.08 -22.67
N GLY A 61 -14.01 2.01 -21.96
CA GLY A 61 -14.61 0.69 -22.10
C GLY A 61 -15.73 0.47 -21.09
N SER A 62 -16.35 -0.70 -21.15
CA SER A 62 -17.29 -1.16 -20.14
C SER A 62 -16.74 -2.40 -19.41
N GLY A 63 -17.13 -2.56 -18.16
CA GLY A 63 -16.77 -3.72 -17.35
C GLY A 63 -15.86 -3.38 -16.17
N LEU A 64 -16.00 -4.19 -15.11
CA LEU A 64 -15.18 -4.14 -13.91
C LEU A 64 -14.49 -5.49 -13.75
N PHE A 65 -13.17 -5.52 -13.89
CA PHE A 65 -12.40 -6.76 -13.97
C PHE A 65 -11.67 -7.02 -12.64
N PRO A 66 -12.02 -8.06 -11.87
CA PRO A 66 -11.31 -8.38 -10.64
C PRO A 66 -9.88 -8.83 -10.98
N ILE A 67 -8.86 -8.20 -10.42
CA ILE A 67 -7.45 -8.51 -10.71
C ILE A 67 -6.71 -9.06 -9.49
N VAL A 68 -7.18 -8.79 -8.28
CA VAL A 68 -6.63 -9.37 -7.05
C VAL A 68 -7.79 -9.72 -6.13
N ASP A 69 -7.83 -10.96 -5.67
CA ASP A 69 -8.83 -11.41 -4.71
C ASP A 69 -8.43 -11.10 -3.25
N GLU A 70 -9.30 -11.49 -2.32
CA GLU A 70 -9.12 -11.29 -0.88
C GLU A 70 -7.90 -12.04 -0.31
N SER A 71 -7.40 -13.07 -1.00
CA SER A 71 -6.20 -13.81 -0.62
C SER A 71 -4.91 -13.16 -1.13
N GLY A 72 -5.01 -12.04 -1.86
CA GLY A 72 -3.88 -11.35 -2.46
C GLY A 72 -3.36 -12.02 -3.73
N VAL A 73 -4.09 -12.98 -4.29
CA VAL A 73 -3.67 -13.69 -5.51
C VAL A 73 -4.04 -12.87 -6.74
N PHE A 74 -3.04 -12.64 -7.59
CA PHE A 74 -3.20 -11.91 -8.84
C PHE A 74 -3.85 -12.79 -9.92
N GLN A 75 -4.90 -12.27 -10.56
CA GLN A 75 -5.67 -12.96 -11.59
C GLN A 75 -5.26 -12.49 -12.99
N GLU A 76 -4.21 -13.10 -13.52
CA GLU A 76 -3.60 -12.72 -14.80
C GLU A 76 -4.59 -12.75 -15.98
N GLU A 77 -5.45 -13.76 -16.05
CA GLU A 77 -6.44 -13.89 -17.13
C GLU A 77 -7.49 -12.78 -17.13
N SER A 78 -7.92 -12.33 -15.96
CA SER A 78 -8.85 -11.20 -15.83
C SER A 78 -8.18 -9.89 -16.22
N TYR A 79 -6.91 -9.72 -15.84
CA TYR A 79 -6.09 -8.57 -16.24
C TYR A 79 -5.90 -8.50 -17.77
N LYS A 80 -5.57 -9.62 -18.43
CA LYS A 80 -5.47 -9.69 -19.90
C LYS A 80 -6.78 -9.27 -20.58
N LYS A 81 -7.93 -9.69 -20.06
CA LYS A 81 -9.24 -9.27 -20.57
C LYS A 81 -9.46 -7.77 -20.44
N ALA A 82 -9.09 -7.18 -19.30
CA ALA A 82 -9.18 -5.74 -19.10
C ALA A 82 -8.32 -4.95 -20.10
N LEU A 83 -7.10 -5.42 -20.38
CA LEU A 83 -6.21 -4.83 -21.38
C LEU A 83 -6.76 -4.96 -22.81
N ALA A 84 -7.36 -6.10 -23.14
CA ALA A 84 -7.98 -6.28 -24.46
C ALA A 84 -9.09 -5.24 -24.71
N VAL A 85 -9.93 -4.96 -23.70
CA VAL A 85 -10.96 -3.91 -23.80
C VAL A 85 -10.34 -2.52 -23.96
N LEU A 86 -9.28 -2.22 -23.21
CA LEU A 86 -8.59 -0.92 -23.32
C LEU A 86 -8.02 -0.71 -24.72
N ASN A 87 -7.39 -1.74 -25.30
CA ASN A 87 -6.82 -1.67 -26.66
C ASN A 87 -7.88 -1.39 -27.72
N VAL A 88 -9.05 -2.03 -27.64
CA VAL A 88 -10.17 -1.79 -28.57
C VAL A 88 -10.62 -0.33 -28.51
N VAL A 89 -10.82 0.19 -27.30
CA VAL A 89 -11.25 1.58 -27.08
C VAL A 89 -10.21 2.58 -27.62
N ASP A 90 -8.93 2.29 -27.45
CA ASP A 90 -7.85 3.14 -27.96
C ASP A 90 -7.77 3.13 -29.49
N GLU A 91 -8.03 1.99 -30.13
CA GLU A 91 -8.14 1.88 -31.59
C GLU A 91 -9.34 2.67 -32.14
N GLU A 92 -10.50 2.58 -31.52
CA GLU A 92 -11.71 3.35 -31.89
C GLU A 92 -11.44 4.86 -31.83
N LYS A 93 -10.90 5.36 -30.72
CA LYS A 93 -10.53 6.78 -30.56
C LYS A 93 -9.45 7.24 -31.54
N ARG A 94 -8.53 6.35 -31.94
CA ARG A 94 -7.51 6.68 -32.94
C ARG A 94 -8.14 6.81 -34.32
N ASN A 95 -9.10 5.95 -34.67
CA ASN A 95 -9.80 6.02 -35.94
C ASN A 95 -10.66 7.29 -36.05
N GLU A 96 -11.35 7.68 -34.98
CA GLU A 96 -12.13 8.92 -34.91
C GLU A 96 -11.28 10.19 -35.10
N ARG A 97 -10.05 10.22 -34.59
CA ARG A 97 -9.13 11.37 -34.75
C ARG A 97 -8.53 11.50 -36.15
N ASN A 98 -8.56 10.44 -36.94
CA ASN A 98 -7.99 10.40 -38.29
C ASN A 98 -9.05 10.63 -39.39
N GLN A 99 -10.33 10.78 -39.02
CA GLN A 99 -11.41 11.27 -39.88
C GLN A 99 -11.57 12.78 -39.75
#